data_AF-A0A353LM20-F1
#
_entry.id   AF-A0A353LM20-F1
#
_cell.length_a   1.000
_cell.length_b   1.000
_cell.length_c   1.000
_cell.angle_alpha   90.00
_cell.angle_beta   90.00
_cell.angle_gamma   90.00
#
_symmetry.space_group_name_H-M   'P 1'
#
loop_
_entity.id
_entity.type
_entity.pdbx_description
1 polymer ?
#
loop_
_entity_poly.entity_id
_entity_poly.type
_entity_poly.pdbx_seq_one_letter_code
_entity_poly.pdbx_strand_id
1 'polypeptide(L)'
;WHEAMQQLAGRGQRVLALASRDAAAGKGDLCFADVEQGLVLIGLFGLADPPREEAVAAIAQCRKAGISVKMITGDHAATASAIAGQLGLENSAKVLTGRELDELSPDSLAAQAAAVNVFARTSPEHKLRLVEALQRAGNVVAMTGDGVNDAPALKRADVGVAMGIKGTEAAKEAAEMVLADDNFASISHAVEEGRTVYDNLRKSIMFILPTNGGEALTIVLAIALGRLMPITPVQILWVNMITAVTLALALAFEPAEDDVMHRPPRARAAPILSRFLIWRICFVSLILVSGTFGVFVWLRDQGA
;
A
#
# COMPACT_ATOMS: atom_id res chain seq x y z
N TRP A 1 38.66 2.57 -19.88
CA TRP A 1 37.81 3.53 -19.13
C TRP A 1 36.32 3.25 -19.27
N HIS A 2 35.74 3.22 -20.48
CA HIS A 2 34.31 2.90 -20.67
C HIS A 2 33.88 1.59 -20.00
N GLU A 3 34.65 0.52 -20.18
CA GLU A 3 34.39 -0.76 -19.53
C GLU A 3 34.45 -0.68 -17.99
N ALA A 4 35.42 0.05 -17.44
CA ALA A 4 35.52 0.28 -15.99
C ALA A 4 34.34 1.11 -15.46
N MET A 5 33.88 2.13 -16.20
CA MET A 5 32.67 2.88 -15.84
C MET A 5 31.44 1.96 -15.83
N GLN A 6 31.30 1.09 -16.84
CA GLN A 6 30.21 0.12 -16.89
C GLN A 6 30.28 -0.90 -15.75
N GLN A 7 31.47 -1.36 -15.36
CA GLN A 7 31.63 -2.25 -14.20
C GLN A 7 31.22 -1.57 -12.88
N LEU A 8 31.65 -0.33 -12.64
CA LEU A 8 31.25 0.42 -11.44
C LEU A 8 29.74 0.70 -11.44
N ALA A 9 29.18 1.15 -12.57
CA ALA A 9 27.75 1.39 -12.72
C ALA A 9 26.93 0.10 -12.54
N GLY A 10 27.42 -1.03 -13.06
CA GLY A 10 26.80 -2.35 -12.91
C GLY A 10 26.77 -2.86 -11.46
N ARG A 11 27.61 -2.30 -10.58
CA ARG A 11 27.55 -2.54 -9.13
C ARG A 11 26.57 -1.61 -8.41
N GLY A 12 25.81 -0.79 -9.14
CA GLY A 12 24.89 0.20 -8.57
C GLY A 12 25.60 1.45 -8.03
N GLN A 13 26.86 1.68 -8.41
CA GLN A 13 27.62 2.84 -7.94
C GLN A 13 27.39 4.04 -8.85
N ARG A 14 27.26 5.22 -8.26
CA ARG A 14 27.34 6.49 -8.97
C ARG A 14 28.81 6.74 -9.33
N VAL A 15 29.09 6.74 -10.63
CA VAL A 15 30.45 6.86 -11.16
C VAL A 15 30.82 8.33 -11.32
N LEU A 16 31.95 8.73 -10.73
CA LEU A 16 32.58 10.02 -10.94
C LEU A 16 33.92 9.83 -11.65
N ALA A 17 34.15 10.61 -12.70
CA ALA A 17 35.41 10.66 -13.41
C ALA A 17 36.25 11.85 -12.92
N LEU A 18 37.49 11.59 -12.53
CA LEU A 18 38.44 12.63 -12.13
C LEU A 18 39.48 12.80 -13.23
N ALA A 19 39.63 14.03 -13.71
CA ALA A 19 40.63 14.39 -14.71
C ALA A 19 41.35 15.68 -14.30
N SER A 20 42.59 15.84 -14.73
CA SER A 20 43.38 17.05 -14.51
C SER A 20 43.94 17.62 -15.80
N ARG A 21 44.24 18.92 -15.77
CA ARG A 21 45.00 19.61 -16.80
C ARG A 21 45.77 20.73 -16.11
N ASP A 22 47.00 20.97 -16.54
CA ASP A 22 47.76 22.13 -16.07
C ASP A 22 47.08 23.42 -16.53
N ALA A 23 46.99 24.40 -15.63
CA ALA A 23 46.44 25.71 -15.95
C ALA A 23 47.43 26.51 -16.82
N ALA A 24 46.92 27.28 -17.78
CA ALA A 24 47.74 28.23 -18.52
C ALA A 24 48.30 29.30 -17.56
N ALA A 25 49.57 29.66 -17.72
CA ALA A 25 50.24 30.62 -16.85
C ALA A 25 49.48 31.97 -16.79
N GLY A 26 49.18 32.43 -15.57
CA GLY A 26 48.48 33.70 -15.32
C GLY A 26 46.96 33.65 -15.38
N LYS A 27 46.35 32.47 -15.56
CA LYS A 27 44.89 32.33 -15.57
C LYS A 27 44.34 32.26 -14.14
N GLY A 28 43.59 33.30 -13.74
CA GLY A 28 42.99 33.41 -12.40
C GLY A 28 41.60 32.77 -12.26
N ASP A 29 40.86 32.64 -13.36
CA ASP A 29 39.47 32.17 -13.35
C ASP A 29 39.27 30.97 -14.29
N LEU A 30 38.33 30.09 -13.92
CA LEU A 30 37.91 28.92 -14.69
C LEU A 30 36.58 29.19 -15.41
N CYS A 31 36.45 28.79 -16.67
CA CYS A 31 35.18 28.82 -17.41
C CYS A 31 34.84 27.44 -18.02
N PHE A 32 33.60 27.25 -18.47
CA PHE A 32 33.18 25.95 -19.05
C PHE A 32 34.02 25.53 -20.27
N ALA A 33 34.54 26.48 -21.05
CA ALA A 33 35.42 26.18 -22.18
C ALA A 33 36.75 25.52 -21.73
N ASP A 34 37.17 25.70 -20.48
CA ASP A 34 38.38 25.08 -19.94
C ASP A 34 38.26 23.57 -19.73
N VAL A 35 37.04 23.05 -19.59
CA VAL A 35 36.79 21.63 -19.33
C VAL A 35 36.37 20.85 -20.57
N GLU A 36 36.33 21.48 -21.75
CA GLU A 36 35.91 20.81 -22.98
C GLU A 36 36.98 19.87 -23.55
N GLN A 37 38.28 20.21 -23.41
CA GLN A 37 39.36 19.52 -24.11
C GLN A 37 40.68 19.50 -23.33
N GLY A 38 41.55 18.53 -23.63
CA GLY A 38 42.93 18.47 -23.11
C GLY A 38 43.07 18.03 -21.66
N LEU A 39 42.00 17.49 -21.05
CA LEU A 39 42.03 16.89 -19.73
C LEU A 39 42.63 15.47 -19.79
N VAL A 40 43.52 15.16 -18.86
CA VAL A 40 44.08 13.82 -18.64
C VAL A 40 43.25 13.13 -17.57
N LEU A 41 42.59 12.03 -17.93
CA LEU A 41 41.80 11.25 -16.98
C LEU A 41 42.73 10.56 -15.97
N ILE A 42 42.54 10.85 -14.68
CA ILE A 42 43.34 10.31 -13.58
C ILE A 42 42.72 9.03 -13.04
N GLY A 43 41.39 8.99 -12.88
CA GLY A 43 40.71 7.87 -12.23
C GLY A 43 39.20 7.94 -12.27
N LEU A 44 38.59 6.84 -11.82
CA LEU A 44 37.14 6.71 -11.62
C LEU A 44 36.88 6.36 -10.15
N PHE A 45 35.88 7.00 -9.55
CA PHE A 45 35.39 6.70 -8.22
C PHE A 45 33.95 6.23 -8.29
N GLY A 46 33.63 5.14 -7.58
CA GLY A 46 32.26 4.66 -7.42
C GLY A 46 31.74 5.00 -6.03
N LEU A 47 30.71 5.84 -5.97
CA LEU A 47 29.96 6.14 -4.75
C LEU A 47 28.76 5.20 -4.65
N ALA A 48 28.61 4.48 -3.55
CA ALA A 48 27.47 3.61 -3.31
C ALA A 48 26.60 4.17 -2.19
N ASP A 49 25.28 4.17 -2.39
CA ASP A 49 24.30 4.24 -1.31
C ASP A 49 23.67 2.84 -1.20
N PRO A 50 24.20 1.95 -0.34
CA PRO A 50 23.75 0.58 -0.30
C PRO A 50 22.30 0.49 0.19
N PRO A 51 21.48 -0.41 -0.38
CA PRO A 51 20.13 -0.61 0.11
C PRO A 51 20.14 -1.12 1.56
N ARG A 52 19.21 -0.62 2.36
CA ARG A 52 19.03 -1.06 3.75
C ARG A 52 18.55 -2.51 3.78
N GLU A 53 19.11 -3.32 4.69
CA GLU A 53 18.71 -4.74 4.86
C GLU A 53 17.20 -4.87 5.13
N GLU A 54 16.66 -3.97 5.95
CA GLU A 54 15.24 -3.89 6.29
C GLU A 54 14.36 -3.67 5.04
N ALA A 55 14.83 -2.88 4.07
CA ALA A 55 14.11 -2.64 2.82
C ALA A 55 14.08 -3.91 1.94
N VAL A 56 15.18 -4.67 1.91
CA VAL A 56 15.23 -5.97 1.20
C VAL A 56 14.23 -6.95 1.81
N ALA A 57 14.21 -7.06 3.15
CA ALA A 57 13.29 -7.92 3.88
C ALA A 57 11.82 -7.53 3.64
N ALA A 58 11.53 -6.22 3.70
CA ALA A 58 10.18 -5.68 3.49
C ALA A 58 9.68 -5.91 2.05
N ILE A 59 10.53 -5.75 1.03
CA ILE A 59 10.18 -6.08 -0.36
C ILE A 59 9.85 -7.56 -0.50
N ALA A 60 10.62 -8.44 0.14
CA ALA A 60 10.35 -9.87 0.15
C ALA A 60 9.01 -10.20 0.84
N GLN A 61 8.68 -9.52 1.94
CA GLN A 61 7.40 -9.68 2.64
C GLN A 61 6.23 -9.20 1.78
N CYS A 62 6.34 -8.01 1.16
CA CYS A 62 5.36 -7.50 0.20
C CYS A 62 5.10 -8.49 -0.93
N ARG A 63 6.18 -9.08 -1.50
CA ARG A 63 6.07 -10.08 -2.55
C ARG A 63 5.34 -11.35 -2.10
N LYS A 64 5.67 -11.87 -0.91
CA LYS A 64 4.94 -13.02 -0.31
C LYS A 64 3.45 -12.72 -0.12
N ALA A 65 3.12 -11.46 0.19
CA ALA A 65 1.75 -10.97 0.34
C ALA A 65 1.04 -10.64 -1.00
N GLY A 66 1.67 -10.96 -2.14
CA GLY A 66 1.14 -10.70 -3.48
C GLY A 66 1.13 -9.22 -3.90
N ILE A 67 1.96 -8.38 -3.27
CA ILE A 67 2.07 -6.95 -3.55
C ILE A 67 3.24 -6.71 -4.50
N SER A 68 2.97 -6.12 -5.66
CA SER A 68 4.01 -5.71 -6.61
C SER A 68 4.69 -4.44 -6.11
N VAL A 69 6.00 -4.50 -5.87
CA VAL A 69 6.82 -3.32 -5.58
C VAL A 69 7.45 -2.82 -6.88
N LYS A 70 7.38 -1.52 -7.12
CA LYS A 70 7.93 -0.86 -8.32
C LYS A 70 8.85 0.27 -7.89
N MET A 71 10.08 0.29 -8.41
CA MET A 71 11.06 1.34 -8.17
C MET A 71 10.94 2.43 -9.24
N ILE A 72 10.85 3.68 -8.81
CA ILE A 72 10.86 4.85 -9.69
C ILE A 72 11.96 5.80 -9.22
N THR A 73 12.96 6.07 -10.07
CA THR A 73 14.14 6.87 -9.72
C THR A 73 14.55 7.84 -10.83
N GLY A 74 15.21 8.94 -10.44
CA GLY A 74 15.90 9.87 -11.34
C GLY A 74 17.28 9.39 -11.81
N ASP A 75 17.78 8.29 -11.25
CA ASP A 75 19.09 7.73 -11.59
C ASP A 75 19.14 7.12 -12.99
N HIS A 76 20.35 6.83 -13.44
CA HIS A 76 20.59 6.15 -14.72
C HIS A 76 20.10 4.69 -14.68
N ALA A 77 19.64 4.20 -15.83
CA ALA A 77 19.06 2.86 -15.98
C ALA A 77 19.97 1.72 -15.46
N ALA A 78 21.28 1.79 -15.72
CA ALA A 78 22.22 0.79 -15.25
C ALA A 78 22.31 0.73 -13.72
N THR A 79 22.38 1.91 -13.07
CA THR A 79 22.40 2.01 -11.60
C THR A 79 21.07 1.54 -11.01
N ALA A 80 19.94 1.99 -11.57
CA ALA A 80 18.61 1.59 -11.12
C ALA A 80 18.41 0.07 -11.21
N SER A 81 18.83 -0.56 -12.32
CA SER A 81 18.77 -2.01 -12.51
C SER A 81 19.59 -2.76 -11.46
N ALA A 82 20.80 -2.30 -11.20
CA ALA A 82 21.69 -2.91 -10.21
C ALA A 82 21.13 -2.81 -8.79
N ILE A 83 20.64 -1.62 -8.37
CA ILE A 83 20.02 -1.43 -7.05
C ILE A 83 18.72 -2.24 -6.93
N ALA A 84 17.92 -2.30 -7.99
CA ALA A 84 16.71 -3.14 -8.03
C ALA A 84 17.05 -4.63 -7.86
N GLY A 85 18.15 -5.10 -8.45
CA GLY A 85 18.65 -6.45 -8.24
C GLY A 85 19.07 -6.72 -6.80
N GLN A 86 19.77 -5.77 -6.17
CA GLN A 86 20.19 -5.87 -4.76
C GLN A 86 18.99 -5.87 -3.80
N LEU A 87 17.93 -5.12 -4.12
CA LEU A 87 16.67 -5.09 -3.38
C LEU A 87 15.78 -6.33 -3.59
N GLY A 88 16.13 -7.21 -4.52
CA GLY A 88 15.37 -8.43 -4.81
C GLY A 88 14.11 -8.21 -5.63
N LEU A 89 14.03 -7.12 -6.41
CA LEU A 89 12.90 -6.87 -7.32
C LEU A 89 12.92 -7.86 -8.50
N GLU A 90 11.74 -8.41 -8.84
CA GLU A 90 11.59 -9.28 -10.01
C GLU A 90 11.82 -8.48 -11.30
N ASN A 91 12.41 -9.15 -12.30
CA ASN A 91 12.70 -8.57 -13.62
C ASN A 91 13.51 -7.25 -13.55
N SER A 92 14.41 -7.12 -12.57
CA SER A 92 15.24 -5.94 -12.34
C SER A 92 16.11 -5.53 -13.54
N ALA A 93 16.39 -6.45 -14.47
CA ALA A 93 17.11 -6.17 -15.71
C ALA A 93 16.28 -5.38 -16.74
N LYS A 94 14.95 -5.47 -16.70
CA LYS A 94 14.06 -4.74 -17.61
C LYS A 94 13.74 -3.37 -16.99
N VAL A 95 14.38 -2.33 -17.52
CA VAL A 95 14.20 -0.94 -17.08
C VAL A 95 13.50 -0.15 -18.18
N LEU A 96 12.53 0.69 -17.80
CA LEU A 96 11.98 1.72 -18.68
C LEU A 96 12.45 3.10 -18.26
N THR A 97 12.99 3.85 -19.21
CA THR A 97 13.44 5.21 -18.99
C THR A 97 12.32 6.21 -19.21
N GLY A 98 12.42 7.40 -18.61
CA GLY A 98 11.45 8.48 -18.83
C GLY A 98 11.21 8.78 -20.32
N ARG A 99 12.26 8.76 -21.14
CA ARG A 99 12.14 8.97 -22.59
C ARG A 99 11.30 7.87 -23.27
N GLU A 100 11.51 6.61 -22.90
CA GLU A 100 10.70 5.51 -23.44
C GLU A 100 9.24 5.60 -22.97
N LEU A 101 8.99 6.10 -21.74
CA LEU A 101 7.63 6.32 -21.25
C LEU A 101 6.89 7.41 -22.05
N ASP A 102 7.59 8.42 -22.55
CA ASP A 102 7.01 9.48 -23.39
C ASP A 102 6.55 8.98 -24.76
N GLU A 103 7.20 7.96 -25.29
CA GLU A 103 6.88 7.36 -26.59
C GLU A 103 5.69 6.39 -26.50
N LEU A 104 5.28 5.98 -25.29
CA LEU A 104 4.19 5.01 -25.09
C LEU A 104 2.80 5.67 -25.12
N SER A 105 1.88 5.03 -25.84
CA SER A 105 0.45 5.33 -25.74
C SER A 105 -0.09 4.99 -24.35
N PRO A 106 -1.23 5.58 -23.91
CA PRO A 106 -1.82 5.29 -22.60
C PRO A 106 -2.07 3.80 -22.32
N ASP A 107 -2.55 3.04 -23.32
CA ASP A 107 -2.83 1.61 -23.17
C ASP A 107 -1.53 0.79 -23.08
N SER A 108 -0.54 1.14 -23.90
CA SER A 108 0.78 0.50 -23.87
C SER A 108 1.49 0.80 -22.55
N LEU A 109 1.34 2.01 -22.02
CA LEU A 109 1.86 2.42 -20.73
C LEU A 109 1.26 1.56 -19.60
N ALA A 110 -0.06 1.33 -19.59
CA ALA A 110 -0.69 0.48 -18.58
C ALA A 110 -0.17 -0.96 -18.62
N ALA A 111 -0.04 -1.56 -19.81
CA ALA A 111 0.49 -2.90 -19.98
C ALA A 111 1.97 -3.00 -19.54
N GLN A 112 2.79 -2.03 -19.93
CA GLN A 112 4.20 -1.99 -19.54
C GLN A 112 4.37 -1.68 -18.04
N ALA A 113 3.56 -0.79 -17.48
CA ALA A 113 3.58 -0.47 -16.05
C ALA A 113 3.25 -1.70 -15.20
N ALA A 114 2.37 -2.59 -15.67
CA ALA A 114 2.10 -3.86 -15.00
C ALA A 114 3.31 -4.80 -15.05
N ALA A 115 3.97 -4.94 -16.21
CA ALA A 115 5.05 -5.91 -16.44
C ALA A 115 6.43 -5.46 -15.94
N VAL A 116 6.70 -4.16 -15.86
CA VAL A 116 8.01 -3.59 -15.50
C VAL A 116 7.99 -3.10 -14.06
N ASN A 117 9.10 -3.34 -13.34
CA ASN A 117 9.26 -2.96 -11.94
C ASN A 117 10.31 -1.87 -11.70
N VAL A 118 11.05 -1.45 -12.73
CA VAL A 118 12.12 -0.44 -12.60
C VAL A 118 11.92 0.66 -13.64
N PHE A 119 11.74 1.88 -13.16
CA PHE A 119 11.61 3.09 -13.97
C PHE A 119 12.74 4.07 -13.61
N ALA A 120 13.50 4.49 -14.61
CA ALA A 120 14.72 5.30 -14.43
C ALA A 120 14.63 6.63 -15.18
N ARG A 121 15.41 7.63 -14.76
CA ARG A 121 15.40 8.99 -15.35
C ARG A 121 13.98 9.56 -15.48
N THR A 122 13.12 9.34 -14.49
CA THR A 122 11.72 9.77 -14.52
C THR A 122 11.55 11.21 -14.07
N SER A 123 10.64 11.94 -14.72
CA SER A 123 10.21 13.27 -14.28
C SER A 123 9.02 13.18 -13.30
N PRO A 124 8.63 14.29 -12.65
CA PRO A 124 7.41 14.35 -11.83
C PRO A 124 6.16 13.89 -12.58
N GLU A 125 6.03 14.30 -13.86
CA GLU A 125 4.90 13.94 -14.72
C GLU A 125 4.87 12.44 -15.01
N HIS A 126 6.04 11.80 -15.16
CA HIS A 126 6.12 10.34 -15.33
C HIS A 126 5.61 9.58 -14.11
N LYS A 127 5.96 10.03 -12.90
CA LYS A 127 5.46 9.43 -11.65
C LYS A 127 3.93 9.47 -11.61
N LEU A 128 3.33 10.62 -11.92
CA LEU A 128 1.88 10.78 -11.99
C LEU A 128 1.24 9.87 -13.05
N ARG A 129 1.78 9.85 -14.27
CA ARG A 129 1.28 9.00 -15.36
C ARG A 129 1.33 7.51 -15.02
N LEU A 130 2.38 7.06 -14.33
CA LEU A 130 2.51 5.67 -13.89
C LEU A 130 1.45 5.29 -12.85
N VAL A 131 1.22 6.16 -11.85
CA VAL A 131 0.17 5.95 -10.85
C VAL A 131 -1.20 5.81 -11.53
N GLU A 132 -1.54 6.74 -12.44
CA GLU A 132 -2.81 6.68 -13.17
C GLU A 132 -2.96 5.42 -14.03
N ALA A 133 -1.89 5.01 -14.71
CA ALA A 133 -1.90 3.81 -15.54
C ALA A 133 -2.14 2.54 -14.70
N LEU A 134 -1.51 2.44 -13.54
CA LEU A 134 -1.70 1.32 -12.61
C LEU A 134 -3.10 1.32 -11.99
N GLN A 135 -3.66 2.49 -11.69
CA GLN A 135 -5.04 2.64 -11.20
C GLN A 135 -6.07 2.25 -12.27
N ARG A 136 -5.87 2.63 -13.53
CA ARG A 136 -6.73 2.23 -14.66
C ARG A 136 -6.75 0.71 -14.87
N ALA A 137 -5.66 0.04 -14.55
CA ALA A 137 -5.60 -1.43 -14.52
C ALA A 137 -6.34 -2.06 -13.32
N GLY A 138 -7.01 -1.27 -12.47
CA GLY A 138 -7.81 -1.74 -11.34
C GLY A 138 -7.04 -1.99 -10.06
N ASN A 139 -5.75 -1.64 -10.01
CA ASN A 139 -4.93 -1.79 -8.81
C ASN A 139 -5.23 -0.67 -7.80
N VAL A 140 -4.99 -0.97 -6.52
CA VAL A 140 -4.85 0.04 -5.46
C VAL A 140 -3.37 0.39 -5.40
N VAL A 141 -3.05 1.67 -5.58
CA VAL A 141 -1.66 2.12 -5.71
C VAL A 141 -1.25 2.92 -4.48
N ALA A 142 -0.17 2.48 -3.83
CA ALA A 142 0.55 3.27 -2.85
C ALA A 142 1.77 3.90 -3.52
N MET A 143 1.96 5.22 -3.35
CA MET A 143 3.11 5.96 -3.90
C MET A 143 3.93 6.52 -2.76
N THR A 144 5.26 6.38 -2.84
CA THR A 144 6.19 6.96 -1.86
C THR A 144 6.94 8.14 -2.45
N GLY A 145 7.19 9.20 -1.67
CA GLY A 145 7.93 10.36 -2.14
C GLY A 145 8.42 11.27 -1.01
N ASP A 146 9.44 12.07 -1.30
CA ASP A 146 10.06 12.99 -0.35
C ASP A 146 10.08 14.44 -0.86
N GLY A 147 10.16 14.63 -2.18
CA GLY A 147 10.21 15.95 -2.81
C GLY A 147 8.86 16.62 -3.06
N VAL A 148 8.87 17.95 -3.20
CA VAL A 148 7.72 18.74 -3.69
C VAL A 148 7.24 18.24 -5.06
N ASN A 149 8.19 17.77 -5.86
CA ASN A 149 7.97 17.16 -7.16
C ASN A 149 7.10 15.89 -7.10
N ASP A 150 7.04 15.21 -5.96
CA ASP A 150 6.27 13.98 -5.80
C ASP A 150 4.85 14.24 -5.31
N ALA A 151 4.55 15.45 -4.82
CA ALA A 151 3.25 15.82 -4.28
C ALA A 151 2.07 15.52 -5.23
N PRO A 152 2.14 15.79 -6.56
CA PRO A 152 1.04 15.43 -7.45
C PRO A 152 0.81 13.92 -7.54
N ALA A 153 1.87 13.12 -7.58
CA ALA A 153 1.78 11.67 -7.67
C ALA A 153 1.33 11.04 -6.34
N LEU A 154 1.81 11.57 -5.22
CA LEU A 154 1.35 11.22 -3.86
C LEU A 154 -0.15 11.46 -3.73
N LYS A 155 -0.62 12.66 -4.13
CA LYS A 155 -2.03 13.03 -4.01
C LYS A 155 -2.95 12.23 -4.92
N ARG A 156 -2.43 11.75 -6.06
CA ARG A 156 -3.17 10.95 -7.03
C ARG A 156 -3.29 9.49 -6.63
N ALA A 157 -2.31 8.96 -5.89
CA ALA A 157 -2.31 7.58 -5.43
C ALA A 157 -3.53 7.30 -4.53
N ASP A 158 -3.93 6.03 -4.40
CA ASP A 158 -4.97 5.66 -3.45
C ASP A 158 -4.47 5.81 -2.00
N VAL A 159 -3.15 5.68 -1.81
CA VAL A 159 -2.43 6.02 -0.57
C VAL A 159 -1.10 6.69 -0.90
N GLY A 160 -0.98 8.00 -0.69
CA GLY A 160 0.29 8.71 -0.69
C GLY A 160 1.06 8.49 0.60
N VAL A 161 2.35 8.19 0.50
CA VAL A 161 3.25 7.96 1.64
C VAL A 161 4.45 8.91 1.56
N ALA A 162 4.56 9.83 2.51
CA ALA A 162 5.67 10.79 2.57
C ALA A 162 6.75 10.37 3.57
N MET A 163 7.99 10.77 3.31
CA MET A 163 9.11 10.62 4.25
C MET A 163 9.01 11.68 5.37
N GLY A 164 9.16 11.27 6.62
CA GLY A 164 9.02 12.15 7.79
C GLY A 164 10.24 13.02 8.05
N ILE A 165 11.45 12.49 7.85
CA ILE A 165 12.71 13.18 8.14
C ILE A 165 13.22 13.91 6.90
N LYS A 166 13.37 13.20 5.77
CA LYS A 166 13.89 13.76 4.51
C LYS A 166 12.81 14.44 3.67
N GLY A 167 11.54 14.16 3.93
CA GLY A 167 10.44 14.70 3.12
C GLY A 167 10.18 16.17 3.38
N THR A 168 9.87 16.88 2.30
CA THR A 168 9.42 18.28 2.33
C THR A 168 8.03 18.39 2.94
N GLU A 169 7.70 19.55 3.55
CA GLU A 169 6.37 19.76 4.13
C GLU A 169 5.25 19.63 3.08
N ALA A 170 5.49 20.09 1.85
CA ALA A 170 4.54 19.91 0.74
C ALA A 170 4.27 18.43 0.41
N ALA A 171 5.28 17.55 0.52
CA ALA A 171 5.09 16.12 0.32
C ALA A 171 4.27 15.50 1.47
N LYS A 172 4.53 15.91 2.72
CA LYS A 172 3.80 15.45 3.90
C LYS A 172 2.33 15.87 3.89
N GLU A 173 2.03 17.10 3.48
CA GLU A 173 0.65 17.60 3.34
C GLU A 173 -0.11 16.90 2.20
N ALA A 174 0.59 16.47 1.15
CA ALA A 174 -0.01 15.78 0.02
C ALA A 174 -0.33 14.30 0.30
N ALA A 175 0.31 13.69 1.31
CA ALA A 175 0.23 12.26 1.61
C ALA A 175 -0.81 11.92 2.69
N GLU A 176 -1.42 10.74 2.60
CA GLU A 176 -2.32 10.20 3.62
C GLU A 176 -1.56 9.56 4.79
N MET A 177 -0.29 9.18 4.57
CA MET A 177 0.58 8.58 5.58
C MET A 177 1.98 9.21 5.55
N VAL A 178 2.59 9.39 6.73
CA VAL A 178 3.96 9.89 6.87
C VAL A 178 4.79 8.89 7.65
N LEU A 179 5.94 8.48 7.09
CA LEU A 179 6.87 7.56 7.73
C LEU A 179 7.79 8.34 8.67
N ALA A 180 7.52 8.29 9.97
CA ALA A 180 8.29 9.05 10.97
C ALA A 180 9.80 8.68 11.00
N ASP A 181 10.17 7.51 10.51
CA ASP A 181 11.51 6.92 10.55
C ASP A 181 12.21 6.84 9.18
N ASP A 182 11.56 7.30 8.10
CA ASP A 182 12.03 7.17 6.72
C ASP A 182 12.34 5.72 6.30
N ASN A 183 11.64 4.73 6.87
CA ASN A 183 11.92 3.32 6.62
C ASN A 183 10.85 2.64 5.75
N PHE A 184 11.26 2.03 4.65
CA PHE A 184 10.37 1.25 3.79
C PHE A 184 9.73 0.06 4.53
N ALA A 185 10.40 -0.51 5.53
CA ALA A 185 9.84 -1.59 6.34
C ALA A 185 8.52 -1.19 7.03
N SER A 186 8.41 0.07 7.44
CA SER A 186 7.20 0.60 8.08
C SER A 186 5.98 0.57 7.15
N ILE A 187 6.18 0.62 5.83
CA ILE A 187 5.09 0.41 4.85
C ILE A 187 4.59 -1.03 4.88
N SER A 188 5.49 -2.01 4.92
CA SER A 188 5.10 -3.42 4.97
C SER A 188 4.33 -3.75 6.25
N HIS A 189 4.74 -3.20 7.39
CA HIS A 189 4.02 -3.30 8.66
C HIS A 189 2.66 -2.59 8.60
N ALA A 190 2.58 -1.40 8.01
CA ALA A 190 1.31 -0.70 7.87
C ALA A 190 0.30 -1.48 7.01
N VAL A 191 0.77 -2.21 5.99
CA VAL A 191 -0.08 -3.10 5.20
C VAL A 191 -0.58 -4.29 6.01
N GLU A 192 0.29 -4.91 6.82
CA GLU A 192 -0.07 -5.99 7.74
C GLU A 192 -1.15 -5.54 8.72
N GLU A 193 -0.94 -4.41 9.40
CA GLU A 193 -1.91 -3.79 10.32
C GLU A 193 -3.23 -3.46 9.62
N GLY A 194 -3.18 -2.87 8.42
CA GLY A 194 -4.38 -2.56 7.65
C GLY A 194 -5.20 -3.81 7.29
N ARG A 195 -4.53 -4.93 6.98
CA ARG A 195 -5.20 -6.22 6.73
C ARG A 195 -5.81 -6.80 8.01
N THR A 196 -5.13 -6.68 9.16
CA THR A 196 -5.64 -7.10 10.46
C THR A 196 -6.88 -6.32 10.87
N VAL A 197 -6.84 -4.99 10.76
CA VAL A 197 -8.00 -4.12 11.04
C VAL A 197 -9.19 -4.50 10.17
N TYR A 198 -8.97 -4.78 8.88
CA TYR A 198 -10.05 -5.19 7.98
C TYR A 198 -10.71 -6.52 8.41
N ASP A 199 -9.91 -7.51 8.80
CA ASP A 199 -10.43 -8.79 9.27
C ASP A 199 -11.21 -8.66 10.58
N ASN A 200 -10.68 -7.88 11.52
CA ASN A 200 -11.33 -7.61 12.79
C ASN A 200 -12.67 -6.88 12.58
N LEU A 201 -12.72 -5.89 11.69
CA LEU A 201 -13.96 -5.23 11.28
C LEU A 201 -14.96 -6.23 10.68
N ARG A 202 -14.50 -7.15 9.82
CA ARG A 202 -15.36 -8.18 9.27
C ARG A 202 -15.92 -9.06 10.37
N LYS A 203 -15.10 -9.55 11.32
CA LYS A 203 -15.54 -10.34 12.49
C LYS A 203 -16.59 -9.61 13.32
N SER A 204 -16.37 -8.33 13.64
CA SER A 204 -17.34 -7.49 14.35
C SER A 204 -18.66 -7.36 13.60
N ILE A 205 -18.63 -7.15 12.28
CA ILE A 205 -19.83 -7.14 11.43
C ILE A 205 -20.54 -8.50 11.46
N MET A 206 -19.79 -9.61 11.42
CA MET A 206 -20.38 -10.97 11.50
C MET A 206 -21.09 -11.22 12.83
N PHE A 207 -20.74 -10.50 13.89
CA PHE A 207 -21.35 -10.61 15.21
C PHE A 207 -22.55 -9.67 15.40
N ILE A 208 -22.44 -8.41 14.97
CA ILE A 208 -23.47 -7.39 15.19
C ILE A 208 -24.69 -7.62 14.28
N LEU A 209 -24.48 -7.86 12.98
CA LEU A 209 -25.58 -7.91 12.01
C LEU A 209 -26.62 -9.01 12.31
N PRO A 210 -26.23 -10.26 12.63
CA PRO A 210 -27.21 -11.29 12.92
C PRO A 210 -28.02 -11.00 14.19
N THR A 211 -27.39 -10.38 15.19
CA THR A 211 -28.03 -9.98 16.46
C THR A 211 -29.12 -8.94 16.18
N ASN A 212 -28.76 -7.85 15.48
CA ASN A 212 -29.72 -6.82 15.08
C ASN A 212 -30.84 -7.39 14.18
N GLY A 213 -30.49 -8.30 13.26
CA GLY A 213 -31.45 -9.00 12.43
C GLY A 213 -32.41 -9.86 13.24
N GLY A 214 -31.92 -10.53 14.28
CA GLY A 214 -32.73 -11.33 15.20
C GLY A 214 -33.69 -10.48 16.04
N GLU A 215 -33.22 -9.37 16.59
CA GLU A 215 -34.04 -8.39 17.32
C GLU A 215 -35.16 -7.81 16.44
N ALA A 216 -34.79 -7.33 15.25
CA ALA A 216 -35.73 -6.73 14.31
C ALA A 216 -36.78 -7.75 13.83
N LEU A 217 -36.34 -8.95 13.44
CA LEU A 217 -37.24 -9.99 12.94
C LEU A 217 -38.16 -10.53 14.04
N THR A 218 -37.71 -10.56 15.30
CA THR A 218 -38.55 -10.93 16.45
C THR A 218 -39.70 -9.94 16.64
N ILE A 219 -39.43 -8.63 16.53
CA ILE A 219 -40.48 -7.59 16.59
C ILE A 219 -41.45 -7.74 15.42
N VAL A 220 -40.91 -7.84 14.19
CA VAL A 220 -41.74 -7.96 12.97
C VAL A 220 -42.66 -9.18 13.08
N LEU A 221 -42.15 -10.32 13.54
CA LEU A 221 -42.93 -11.54 13.71
C LEU A 221 -44.00 -11.40 14.80
N ALA A 222 -43.68 -10.77 15.93
CA ALA A 222 -44.64 -10.52 17.00
C ALA A 222 -45.81 -9.64 16.52
N ILE A 223 -45.51 -8.56 15.80
CA ILE A 223 -46.52 -7.66 15.22
C ILE A 223 -47.36 -8.41 14.17
N ALA A 224 -46.72 -9.14 13.25
CA ALA A 224 -47.42 -9.88 12.20
C ALA A 224 -48.38 -10.95 12.75
N LEU A 225 -48.02 -11.59 13.86
CA LEU A 225 -48.86 -12.60 14.54
C LEU A 225 -49.84 -12.01 15.56
N GLY A 226 -49.87 -10.67 15.74
CA GLY A 226 -50.72 -10.01 16.74
C GLY A 226 -50.41 -10.43 18.17
N ARG A 227 -49.17 -10.83 18.46
CA ARG A 227 -48.72 -11.25 19.79
C ARG A 227 -48.03 -10.11 20.54
N LEU A 228 -47.94 -10.27 21.85
CA LEU A 228 -47.10 -9.41 22.68
C LEU A 228 -45.65 -9.52 22.22
N MET A 229 -44.93 -8.40 22.27
CA MET A 229 -43.52 -8.33 21.90
C MET A 229 -42.67 -9.10 22.92
N PRO A 230 -41.90 -10.12 22.50
CA PRO A 230 -41.01 -10.86 23.40
C PRO A 230 -39.90 -10.00 24.02
N ILE A 231 -39.52 -8.93 23.31
CA ILE A 231 -38.47 -8.00 23.71
C ILE A 231 -38.96 -6.57 23.53
N THR A 232 -38.64 -5.71 24.51
CA THR A 232 -39.02 -4.30 24.50
C THR A 232 -37.95 -3.44 23.81
N PRO A 233 -38.31 -2.25 23.27
CA PRO A 233 -37.33 -1.33 22.70
C PRO A 233 -36.21 -0.94 23.67
N VAL A 234 -36.52 -0.80 24.97
CA VAL A 234 -35.51 -0.47 26.00
C VAL A 234 -34.51 -1.62 26.20
N GLN A 235 -34.97 -2.88 26.15
CA GLN A 235 -34.09 -4.04 26.23
C GLN A 235 -33.17 -4.14 25.00
N ILE A 236 -33.70 -3.87 23.80
CA ILE A 236 -32.90 -3.80 22.57
C ILE A 236 -31.84 -2.70 22.66
N LEU A 237 -32.20 -1.51 23.15
CA LEU A 237 -31.23 -0.44 23.34
C LEU A 237 -30.14 -0.84 24.32
N TRP A 238 -30.49 -1.55 25.40
CA TRP A 238 -29.52 -2.05 26.36
C TRP A 238 -28.54 -3.07 25.72
N VAL A 239 -29.06 -4.04 24.96
CA VAL A 239 -28.23 -5.05 24.25
C VAL A 239 -27.29 -4.38 23.26
N ASN A 240 -27.80 -3.45 22.45
CA ASN A 240 -26.99 -2.73 21.47
C ASN A 240 -25.94 -1.83 22.11
N MET A 241 -26.27 -1.14 23.21
CA MET A 241 -25.33 -0.20 23.83
C MET A 241 -24.25 -0.91 24.64
N ILE A 242 -24.57 -1.99 25.36
CA ILE A 242 -23.63 -2.64 26.28
C ILE A 242 -23.02 -3.86 25.63
N THR A 243 -23.82 -4.83 25.22
CA THR A 243 -23.33 -6.11 24.72
C THR A 243 -22.65 -5.93 23.37
N ALA A 244 -23.27 -5.23 22.42
CA ALA A 244 -22.68 -5.09 21.09
C ALA A 244 -21.39 -4.24 21.12
N VAL A 245 -21.35 -3.14 21.88
CA VAL A 245 -20.16 -2.28 21.97
C VAL A 245 -18.99 -3.00 22.64
N THR A 246 -19.22 -3.66 23.78
CA THR A 246 -18.13 -4.33 24.53
C THR A 246 -17.53 -5.49 23.75
N LEU A 247 -18.36 -6.33 23.12
CA LEU A 247 -17.89 -7.43 22.29
C LEU A 247 -17.24 -6.94 21.00
N ALA A 248 -17.80 -5.92 20.34
CA ALA A 248 -17.20 -5.37 19.12
C ALA A 248 -15.82 -4.75 19.39
N LEU A 249 -15.63 -4.13 20.55
CA LEU A 249 -14.33 -3.60 20.96
C LEU A 249 -13.33 -4.73 21.19
N ALA A 250 -13.72 -5.80 21.87
CA ALA A 250 -12.87 -6.96 22.08
C ALA A 250 -12.43 -7.59 20.74
N LEU A 251 -13.36 -7.72 19.79
CA LEU A 251 -13.08 -8.23 18.44
C LEU A 251 -12.20 -7.28 17.61
N ALA A 252 -12.28 -5.97 17.86
CA ALA A 252 -11.47 -4.98 17.14
C ALA A 252 -9.97 -5.09 17.46
N PHE A 253 -9.62 -5.54 18.67
CA PHE A 253 -8.24 -5.71 19.16
C PHE A 253 -7.74 -7.16 19.09
N GLU A 254 -8.39 -8.03 18.33
CA GLU A 254 -7.84 -9.36 18.07
C GLU A 254 -6.49 -9.26 17.33
N PRO A 255 -5.54 -10.16 17.64
CA PRO A 255 -4.26 -10.21 16.95
C PRO A 255 -4.44 -10.59 15.47
N ALA A 256 -3.40 -10.31 14.69
CA ALA A 256 -3.35 -10.69 13.28
C ALA A 256 -3.44 -12.22 13.10
N GLU A 257 -4.12 -12.65 12.03
CA GLU A 257 -4.12 -14.04 11.60
C GLU A 257 -2.74 -14.43 11.05
N ASP A 258 -2.31 -15.67 11.26
CA ASP A 258 -0.97 -16.16 10.83
C ASP A 258 -0.74 -16.03 9.31
N ASP A 259 -1.81 -16.02 8.51
CA ASP A 259 -1.76 -15.94 7.05
C ASP A 259 -1.92 -14.52 6.49
N VAL A 260 -1.96 -13.49 7.36
CA VAL A 260 -2.29 -12.10 7.00
C VAL A 260 -1.43 -11.57 5.84
N MET A 261 -0.13 -11.91 5.84
CA MET A 261 0.86 -11.53 4.81
C MET A 261 1.20 -12.67 3.83
N HIS A 262 0.41 -13.76 3.83
CA HIS A 262 0.57 -14.88 2.89
C HIS A 262 -0.55 -14.96 1.84
N ARG A 263 -1.62 -14.20 2.04
CA ARG A 263 -2.75 -14.08 1.10
C ARG A 263 -2.56 -12.91 0.12
N PRO A 264 -3.07 -13.01 -1.12
CA PRO A 264 -2.98 -11.94 -2.10
C PRO A 264 -3.84 -10.72 -1.69
N PRO A 265 -3.59 -9.53 -2.26
CA PRO A 265 -4.41 -8.36 -2.02
C PRO A 265 -5.87 -8.59 -2.40
N ARG A 266 -6.79 -8.10 -1.56
CA ARG A 266 -8.23 -8.16 -1.84
C ARG A 266 -8.56 -7.35 -3.09
N ALA A 267 -9.46 -7.88 -3.93
CA ALA A 267 -9.98 -7.13 -5.06
C ALA A 267 -10.71 -5.85 -4.59
N ARG A 268 -10.48 -4.73 -5.29
CA ARG A 268 -11.06 -3.42 -4.97
C ARG A 268 -12.59 -3.45 -4.84
N ALA A 269 -13.26 -4.18 -5.74
CA ALA A 269 -14.71 -4.30 -5.80
C ALA A 269 -15.30 -5.42 -4.93
N ALA A 270 -14.49 -6.12 -4.13
CA ALA A 270 -15.02 -7.18 -3.28
C ALA A 270 -15.98 -6.57 -2.22
N PRO A 271 -17.20 -7.11 -2.05
CA PRO A 271 -18.11 -6.64 -1.02
C PRO A 271 -17.60 -7.07 0.36
N ILE A 272 -17.83 -6.24 1.38
CA ILE A 272 -17.55 -6.60 2.78
C ILE A 272 -18.45 -7.79 3.18
N LEU A 273 -19.72 -7.77 2.75
CA LEU A 273 -20.68 -8.85 2.97
C LEU A 273 -20.64 -9.85 1.81
N SER A 274 -19.83 -10.90 1.96
CA SER A 274 -19.85 -12.04 1.03
C SER A 274 -21.19 -12.78 1.06
N ARG A 275 -21.54 -13.51 -0.02
CA ARG A 275 -22.77 -14.33 -0.08
C ARG A 275 -22.87 -15.31 1.08
N PHE A 276 -21.74 -15.93 1.45
CA PHE A 276 -21.67 -16.82 2.61
C PHE A 276 -21.95 -16.09 3.92
N LEU A 277 -21.41 -14.87 4.09
CA LEU A 277 -21.68 -14.05 5.27
C LEU A 277 -23.16 -13.66 5.34
N ILE A 278 -23.78 -13.27 4.23
CA ILE A 278 -25.21 -12.97 4.18
C ILE A 278 -26.03 -14.19 4.59
N TRP A 279 -25.73 -15.37 4.04
CA TRP A 279 -26.39 -16.62 4.44
C TRP A 279 -26.23 -16.90 5.95
N ARG A 280 -25.02 -16.75 6.48
CA ARG A 280 -24.73 -16.93 7.91
C ARG A 280 -25.50 -15.94 8.79
N ILE A 281 -25.61 -14.68 8.35
CA ILE A 281 -26.41 -13.66 9.03
C ILE A 281 -27.87 -14.10 9.10
N CYS A 282 -28.48 -14.46 7.97
CA CYS A 282 -29.86 -14.93 7.94
C CYS A 282 -30.07 -16.17 8.82
N PHE A 283 -29.15 -17.14 8.76
CA PHE A 283 -29.22 -18.37 9.55
C PHE A 283 -29.19 -18.09 11.05
N VAL A 284 -28.22 -17.31 11.53
CA VAL A 284 -28.09 -16.98 12.95
C VAL A 284 -29.26 -16.11 13.42
N SER A 285 -29.71 -15.14 12.63
CA SER A 285 -30.91 -14.35 12.96
C SER A 285 -32.15 -15.23 13.12
N LEU A 286 -32.36 -16.21 12.24
CA LEU A 286 -33.50 -17.14 12.35
C LEU A 286 -33.42 -18.01 13.62
N ILE A 287 -32.22 -18.46 14.01
CA ILE A 287 -32.02 -19.17 15.29
C ILE A 287 -32.39 -18.27 16.47
N LEU A 288 -31.91 -17.01 16.48
CA LEU A 288 -32.19 -16.06 17.56
C LEU A 288 -33.69 -15.78 17.68
N VAL A 289 -34.39 -15.56 16.55
CA VAL A 289 -35.84 -15.37 16.54
C VAL A 289 -36.56 -16.61 17.04
N SER A 290 -36.23 -17.79 16.53
CA SER A 290 -36.88 -19.04 16.91
C SER A 290 -36.69 -19.35 18.39
N GLY A 291 -35.48 -19.11 18.91
CA GLY A 291 -35.16 -19.26 20.32
C GLY A 291 -35.92 -18.26 21.20
N THR A 292 -35.83 -16.97 20.89
CA THR A 292 -36.45 -15.90 21.69
C THR A 292 -37.98 -16.03 21.69
N PHE A 293 -38.57 -16.20 20.50
CA PHE A 293 -40.01 -16.33 20.34
C PHE A 293 -40.51 -17.67 20.89
N GLY A 294 -39.78 -18.77 20.67
CA GLY A 294 -40.13 -20.09 21.19
C GLY A 294 -40.15 -20.14 22.72
N VAL A 295 -39.12 -19.59 23.37
CA VAL A 295 -39.06 -19.47 24.83
C VAL A 295 -40.18 -18.56 25.34
N PHE A 296 -40.45 -17.45 24.68
CA PHE A 296 -41.53 -16.54 25.07
C PHE A 296 -42.91 -17.20 25.03
N VAL A 297 -43.20 -17.95 23.96
CA VAL A 297 -44.47 -18.67 23.83
C VAL A 297 -44.57 -19.77 24.89
N TRP A 298 -43.50 -20.53 25.11
CA TRP A 298 -43.46 -21.58 26.12
C TRP A 298 -43.68 -21.05 27.55
N LEU A 299 -43.06 -19.91 27.90
CA LEU A 299 -43.27 -19.26 29.20
C LEU A 299 -44.72 -18.81 29.37
N ARG A 300 -45.31 -18.24 28.33
CA ARG A 300 -46.70 -17.79 28.35
C ARG A 300 -47.68 -18.96 28.45
N ASP A 301 -47.40 -20.08 27.80
CA ASP A 301 -48.20 -21.30 27.92
C ASP A 301 -48.14 -21.91 29.33
N GLN A 302 -47.08 -21.61 30.10
CA GLN A 302 -46.96 -21.96 31.52
C GLN A 302 -47.56 -20.92 32.49
N GLY A 303 -48.15 -19.84 31.97
CA GLY A 303 -48.84 -18.82 32.76
C GLY A 303 -47.94 -17.75 33.39
N ALA A 304 -46.69 -17.62 32.90
CA ALA A 304 -45.78 -16.52 33.24
C ALA A 304 -46.07 -15.24 32.44
#